data_AF-A0A392TJ01-F1
#
_entry.id   AF-A0A392TJ01-F1
#
_cell.length_a   1.000
_cell.length_b   1.000
_cell.length_c   1.000
_cell.angle_alpha   90.00
_cell.angle_beta   90.00
_cell.angle_gamma   90.00
#
_symmetry.space_group_name_H-M   'P 1'
#
loop_
_entity.id
_entity.type
_entity.pdbx_description
1 polymer ?
#
loop_
_entity_poly.entity_id
_entity_poly.type
_entity_poly.pdbx_seq_one_letter_code
_entity_poly.pdbx_strand_id
1 'polypeptide(L)' 'MGKVFALSEEDADEVDNLIRGTCFICDTPLIAIIDIGATHSFIFVDCMKRLSIPVTEMSGHMEIETPPSGS' A
#
# COMPACT_ATOMS: atom_id res chain seq x y z
N MET A 1 -4.50 -11.74 9.96
CA MET A 1 -5.45 -10.67 9.56
C MET A 1 -4.68 -9.39 9.42
N GLY A 2 -4.56 -8.89 8.20
CA GLY A 2 -4.10 -7.51 7.93
C GLY A 2 -5.31 -6.70 7.51
N LYS A 3 -5.43 -5.48 8.03
CA LYS A 3 -6.44 -4.52 7.59
C LYS A 3 -5.82 -3.73 6.45
N VAL A 4 -6.36 -3.84 5.25
CA VAL A 4 -5.91 -3.05 4.11
C VAL A 4 -7.02 -2.09 3.75
N PHE A 5 -6.69 -0.81 3.60
CA PHE A 5 -7.60 0.16 3.02
C PHE A 5 -7.24 0.29 1.55
N ALA A 6 -8.22 0.05 0.67
CA ALA A 6 -8.07 0.43 -0.73
C ALA A 6 -8.15 1.96 -0.78
N LEU A 7 -7.02 2.61 -1.03
CA LEU A 7 -6.94 4.04 -1.28
C LEU A 7 -6.54 4.20 -2.74
N SER A 8 -7.34 4.92 -3.50
CA SER A 8 -6.91 5.38 -4.82
C SER A 8 -5.87 6.50 -4.68
N GLU A 9 -5.20 6.86 -5.77
CA GLU A 9 -4.28 8.01 -5.77
C GLU A 9 -5.00 9.31 -5.34
N GLU A 10 -6.26 9.47 -5.76
CA GLU A 10 -7.12 10.61 -5.41
C GLU A 10 -7.46 10.62 -3.92
N ASP A 11 -7.92 9.48 -3.37
CA ASP A 11 -8.21 9.35 -1.93
C ASP A 11 -6.96 9.51 -1.07
N ALA A 12 -5.83 9.00 -1.58
CA ALA A 12 -4.57 9.09 -0.90
C ALA A 12 -4.14 10.54 -0.80
N ASP A 13 -4.51 11.45 -1.71
CA ASP A 13 -4.19 12.87 -1.62
C ASP A 13 -5.17 13.67 -0.76
N GLU A 14 -6.46 13.33 -0.78
CA GLU A 14 -7.54 14.08 -0.12
C GLU A 14 -7.69 13.80 1.39
N VAL A 15 -7.21 12.66 1.89
CA VAL A 15 -7.41 12.29 3.30
C VAL A 15 -6.32 12.90 4.20
N ASP A 16 -6.68 13.98 4.89
CA ASP A 16 -5.84 14.71 5.87
C ASP A 16 -5.44 13.89 7.11
N ASN A 17 -6.12 12.77 7.36
CA ASN A 17 -5.90 11.93 8.55
C ASN A 17 -4.86 10.81 8.36
N LEU A 18 -4.17 10.78 7.22
CA LEU A 18 -3.14 9.78 6.93
C LEU A 18 -1.76 10.25 7.41
N ILE A 19 -1.08 9.41 8.19
CA ILE A 19 0.36 9.61 8.42
C ILE A 19 1.08 9.14 7.16
N ARG A 20 1.69 10.09 6.44
CA ARG A 20 2.48 9.82 5.24
C ARG A 20 3.97 10.05 5.50
N GLY A 21 4.81 9.26 4.84
CA GLY A 21 6.25 9.44 4.81
C GLY A 21 6.79 9.17 3.42
N THR A 22 8.07 9.48 3.21
CA THR A 22 8.79 9.05 2.00
C THR A 22 9.61 7.82 2.35
N CYS A 23 9.43 6.74 1.59
CA CYS A 23 10.33 5.59 1.63
C CYS A 23 11.15 5.55 0.34
N PHE A 24 12.28 4.84 0.38
CA PHE A 24 13.13 4.65 -0.79
C PHE A 24 13.24 3.15 -1.08
N ILE A 25 12.87 2.77 -2.29
CA ILE A 25 13.07 1.41 -2.81
C ILE A 25 13.95 1.53 -4.04
N CYS A 26 15.13 0.88 -4.03
CA CYS A 26 16.11 0.99 -5.11
C CYS A 26 16.42 2.46 -5.47
N ASP A 27 16.70 3.28 -4.46
CA ASP A 27 16.96 4.73 -4.56
C ASP A 27 15.82 5.57 -5.18
N THR A 28 14.66 4.96 -5.42
CA THR A 28 13.48 5.66 -5.94
C THR A 28 12.58 6.07 -4.78
N PRO A 29 12.29 7.38 -4.62
CA PRO A 29 11.38 7.85 -3.58
C PRO A 29 9.94 7.46 -3.91
N LEU A 30 9.23 6.90 -2.93
CA LEU A 30 7.81 6.61 -2.97
C LEU A 30 7.11 7.21 -1.75
N ILE A 31 5.84 7.57 -1.92
CA ILE A 31 4.98 7.95 -0.81
C ILE A 31 4.54 6.66 -0.12
N ALA A 32 4.77 6.59 1.19
CA ALA A 32 4.34 5.50 2.04
C ALA A 32 3.29 6.00 3.04
N ILE A 33 2.23 5.21 3.21
CA ILE A 33 1.27 5.38 4.29
C ILE A 33 1.76 4.56 5.48
N ILE A 34 1.83 5.20 6.64
CA ILE A 34 2.35 4.58 7.86
C ILE A 34 1.18 4.04 8.67
N ASP A 35 1.01 2.71 8.64
CA ASP A 35 0.12 1.98 9.55
C ASP A 35 0.95 1.21 10.57
N ILE A 36 1.03 1.75 11.79
CA ILE A 36 1.76 1.11 12.90
C ILE A 36 1.09 -0.17 13.42
N GLY A 37 -0.18 -0.41 13.06
CA GLY A 37 -0.92 -1.63 13.40
C GLY A 37 -0.78 -2.73 12.35
N ALA A 38 -0.17 -2.45 11.20
CA ALA A 38 0.01 -3.42 10.14
C ALA A 38 1.07 -4.46 10.51
N THR A 39 0.73 -5.74 10.35
CA THR A 39 1.68 -6.86 10.50
C THR A 39 2.49 -7.13 9.23
N HIS A 40 2.01 -6.61 8.09
CA HIS A 40 2.60 -6.78 6.77
C HIS A 40 2.50 -5.45 6.02
N SER A 41 3.52 -5.13 5.23
CA SER A 41 3.51 -3.95 4.37
C SER A 41 3.01 -4.31 2.97
N PHE A 42 2.32 -3.36 2.33
CA PHE A 42 1.81 -3.50 0.97
C PHE A 42 2.39 -2.42 0.08
N ILE A 43 2.59 -2.77 -1.19
CA ILE A 43 3.01 -1.84 -2.23
C ILE A 43 2.04 -1.93 -3.39
N PHE A 44 1.65 -0.77 -3.91
CA PHE A 44 0.78 -0.71 -5.06
C PHE A 44 1.50 -1.26 -6.31
N VAL A 45 0.80 -2.07 -7.11
CA VAL A 45 1.42 -2.76 -8.25
C VAL A 45 2.02 -1.81 -9.28
N ASP A 46 1.44 -0.62 -9.46
CA ASP A 46 1.99 0.37 -10.38
C ASP A 46 3.29 1.00 -9.86
N CYS A 47 3.53 1.00 -8.54
CA CYS A 47 4.85 1.31 -8.00
C CYS A 47 5.87 0.26 -8.45
N MET A 48 5.54 -1.03 -8.42
CA MET A 48 6.45 -2.09 -8.89
C MET A 48 6.78 -1.94 -10.38
N LYS A 49 5.79 -1.59 -11.21
CA LYS A 49 6.00 -1.28 -12.64
C LYS A 49 6.95 -0.09 -12.83
N ARG A 50 6.76 1.00 -12.07
CA ARG A 50 7.64 2.18 -12.11
C ARG A 50 9.07 1.86 -11.68
N LEU A 51 9.22 1.01 -10.67
CA LEU A 51 10.52 0.54 -10.18
C LEU A 51 11.18 -0.48 -11.11
N SER A 52 10.48 -0.98 -12.13
CA SER A 52 10.93 -2.09 -12.99
C SER A 52 11.32 -3.34 -12.19
N ILE A 53 10.66 -3.58 -11.04
CA ILE A 53 10.88 -4.77 -10.22
C ILE A 53 9.98 -5.88 -10.75
N PRO A 54 10.53 -7.08 -11.07
CA PRO A 54 9.73 -8.20 -11.51
C PRO A 54 8.78 -8.66 -10.39
N VAL A 55 7.51 -8.82 -10.72
CA VAL A 55 6.49 -9.36 -9.82
C VAL A 55 6.18 -10.79 -10.24
N THR A 56 6.23 -11.71 -9.28
CA THR A 56 5.84 -13.11 -9.46
C THR A 56 4.60 -13.39 -8.64
N GLU A 57 3.64 -14.12 -9.21
CA GLU A 57 2.48 -14.59 -8.46
C GLU A 57 2.91 -15.52 -7.32
N MET A 58 2.30 -15.32 -6.15
CA MET A 58 2.54 -16.17 -4.99
C MET A 58 1.70 -17.45 -5.12
N SER A 59 2.26 -18.61 -4.78
CA SER A 59 1.56 -19.90 -4.83
C SER A 59 0.55 -20.13 -3.68
N GLY A 60 0.42 -19.18 -2.77
CA GLY A 60 -0.50 -19.20 -1.64
C GLY A 60 -1.52 -18.07 -1.70
N HIS A 61 -2.62 -18.21 -0.96
CA HIS A 61 -3.61 -17.17 -0.80
C HIS A 61 -3.29 -16.32 0.43
N MET A 62 -3.37 -14.99 0.30
CA MET A 62 -3.31 -14.09 1.44
C MET A 62 -4.71 -13.54 1.67
N GLU A 63 -5.29 -13.83 2.85
CA GLU A 63 -6.58 -13.27 3.23
C GLU A 63 -6.41 -11.83 3.70
N ILE A 64 -7.02 -10.92 2.95
CA ILE A 64 -7.05 -9.48 3.24
C ILE A 64 -8.48 -9.13 3.63
N GLU A 65 -8.66 -8.58 4.83
CA GLU A 65 -9.91 -7.92 5.17
C GLU A 65 -9.78 -6.44 4.83
N THR A 66 -10.60 -6.00 3.87
CA THR A 66 -10.83 -4.58 3.65
C THR A 66 -12.02 -4.17 4.52
N PRO A 67 -11.92 -3.12 5.34
CA PRO A 67 -13.09 -2.57 6.02
C PRO A 67 -14.09 -2.10 4.96
N PRO A 68 -15.40 -2.25 5.19
CA PRO A 68 -16.38 -1.66 4.29
C PRO A 68 -16.09 -0.16 4.19
N SER A 69 -16.04 0.36 2.96
CA SER A 69 -16.10 1.80 2.70
C SER A 69 -17.26 2.34 3.53
N GLY A 70 -17.00 3.32 4.40
CA GLY A 70 -18.00 3.84 5.32
C GLY A 70 -19.31 4.14 4.60
N SER A 71 -20.41 3.61 5.12
CA SER A 71 -21.78 4.03 4.81
C SER A 71 -22.05 5.46 5.28
#